data_AF-A0A0K0DWZ5-F1
#
_entry.id   AF-A0A0K0DWZ5-F1
#
_cell.length_a   1.000
_cell.length_b   1.000
_cell.length_c   1.000
_cell.angle_alpha   90.00
_cell.angle_beta   90.00
_cell.angle_gamma   90.00
#
_symmetry.space_group_name_H-M   'P 1'
#
loop_
_entity.id
_entity.type
_entity.pdbx_description
1 polymer ?
#
loop_
_entity_poly.entity_id
_entity_poly.type
_entity_poly.pdbx_seq_one_letter_code
_entity_poly.pdbx_strand_id
1 'polypeptide(L)'
;MITKEGQSKDDIGIAYTALSGSMAGVTLWCLVFPFDVIKSRMQVQGNNSFVKTLKDTLRHYGPSGLYKGLLPTIIRSFSASGCLFITYEYTKKFLNFVW
;
A
#
# COMPACT_ATOMS: atom_id res chain seq x y z
N MET A 1 -24.67 -8.44 5.37
CA MET A 1 -25.77 -7.86 4.57
C MET A 1 -25.18 -6.65 3.87
N ILE A 2 -24.69 -6.73 2.63
CA ILE A 2 -25.51 -6.81 1.41
C ILE A 2 -24.79 -7.72 0.39
N THR A 3 -25.28 -8.95 0.24
CA THR A 3 -24.89 -9.86 -0.84
C THR A 3 -26.06 -9.84 -1.82
N LYS A 4 -25.85 -9.38 -3.05
CA LYS A 4 -26.79 -9.62 -4.15
C LYS A 4 -26.38 -10.91 -4.86
N GLU A 5 -27.34 -11.82 -4.94
CA GLU A 5 -27.29 -13.12 -5.61
C GLU A 5 -26.96 -12.97 -7.11
N GLY A 6 -26.12 -13.89 -7.62
CA GLY A 6 -26.08 -14.19 -9.06
C GLY A 6 -24.88 -13.72 -9.89
N GLN A 7 -23.83 -13.11 -9.32
CA GLN A 7 -22.62 -12.75 -10.09
C GLN A 7 -21.48 -13.73 -9.81
N SER A 8 -20.99 -14.39 -10.87
CA SER A 8 -19.78 -15.20 -10.82
C SER A 8 -18.63 -14.38 -10.25
N LYS A 9 -17.81 -14.97 -9.36
CA LYS A 9 -16.63 -14.34 -8.75
C LYS A 9 -15.63 -13.80 -9.79
N ASP A 10 -15.76 -14.23 -11.05
CA ASP A 10 -14.97 -13.80 -12.20
C ASP A 10 -15.42 -12.47 -12.86
N ASP A 11 -16.60 -11.92 -12.52
CA ASP A 11 -17.20 -10.73 -13.17
C ASP A 11 -17.19 -9.46 -12.30
N ILE A 12 -16.78 -9.54 -11.02
CA ILE A 12 -16.41 -8.35 -10.24
C ILE A 12 -15.09 -7.86 -10.84
N GLY A 13 -15.20 -7.04 -11.89
CA GLY A 13 -14.12 -6.71 -12.80
C GLY A 13 -12.80 -6.58 -12.05
N ILE A 14 -11.78 -7.30 -12.51
CA ILE A 14 -10.47 -7.37 -11.87
C ILE A 14 -9.89 -5.98 -11.60
N ALA A 15 -10.30 -5.00 -12.42
CA ALA A 15 -10.27 -3.57 -12.18
C ALA A 15 -10.65 -3.17 -10.75
N TYR A 16 -11.90 -3.42 -10.35
CA TYR A 16 -12.47 -3.12 -9.04
C TYR A 16 -11.82 -3.93 -7.91
N THR A 17 -11.53 -5.21 -8.13
CA THR A 17 -10.89 -6.03 -7.08
C THR A 17 -9.46 -5.57 -6.79
N ALA A 18 -8.67 -5.26 -7.82
CA ALA A 18 -7.32 -4.74 -7.61
C ALA A 18 -7.33 -3.29 -7.10
N LEU A 19 -8.26 -2.43 -7.53
CA LEU A 19 -8.40 -1.09 -6.96
C LEU A 19 -8.77 -1.12 -5.48
N SER A 20 -9.75 -1.93 -5.08
CA SER A 20 -10.14 -2.10 -3.68
C SER A 20 -9.02 -2.70 -2.83
N GLY A 21 -8.29 -3.69 -3.35
CA GLY A 21 -7.08 -4.23 -2.70
C GLY A 21 -5.97 -3.18 -2.57
N SER A 22 -5.80 -2.32 -3.58
CA SER A 22 -4.82 -1.23 -3.55
C SER A 22 -5.17 -0.18 -2.50
N MET A 23 -6.44 0.21 -2.40
CA MET A 23 -6.91 1.15 -1.37
C MET A 23 -6.79 0.58 0.04
N ALA A 24 -7.11 -0.71 0.22
CA ALA A 24 -6.88 -1.41 1.48
C ALA A 24 -5.39 -1.45 1.83
N GLY A 25 -4.52 -1.72 0.85
CA GLY A 25 -3.07 -1.71 1.01
C GLY A 25 -2.50 -0.33 1.37
N VAL A 26 -2.99 0.75 0.74
CA VAL A 26 -2.60 2.13 1.06
C VAL A 26 -3.04 2.48 2.48
N THR A 27 -4.25 2.09 2.89
CA THR A 27 -4.76 2.35 4.24
C THR A 27 -3.94 1.62 5.31
N LEU A 28 -3.61 0.34 5.07
CA LEU A 28 -2.70 -0.42 5.92
C LEU A 28 -1.34 0.28 6.02
N TRP A 29 -0.77 0.69 4.88
CA TRP A 29 0.50 1.40 4.85
C TRP A 29 0.44 2.73 5.58
N CYS A 30 -0.63 3.52 5.47
CA CYS A 30 -0.80 4.76 6.24
C CYS A 30 -0.72 4.54 7.75
N LEU A 31 -1.28 3.43 8.26
CA LEU A 31 -1.25 3.09 9.69
C LEU A 31 0.12 2.57 10.14
N VAL A 32 0.80 1.80 9.29
CA VAL A 32 2.11 1.20 9.59
C VAL A 32 3.26 2.18 9.38
N PHE A 33 3.11 3.16 8.47
CA PHE A 33 4.13 4.15 8.12
C PHE A 33 4.79 4.85 9.33
N PRO A 34 4.05 5.38 10.32
CA PRO A 34 4.68 6.01 11.48
C PRO A 34 5.57 5.04 12.27
N PHE A 35 5.18 3.76 12.39
CA PHE A 35 5.99 2.74 13.05
C PHE A 35 7.29 2.46 12.28
N ASP A 36 7.22 2.36 10.96
CA ASP A 36 8.41 2.14 10.11
C ASP A 36 9.37 3.33 10.16
N VAL A 37 8.85 4.57 10.16
CA VAL A 37 9.68 5.78 10.27
C VAL A 37 10.41 5.82 11.61
N ILE A 38 9.72 5.50 12.72
CA ILE A 38 10.35 5.48 14.05
C ILE A 38 11.42 4.38 14.12
N LYS A 39 11.11 3.18 13.61
CA LYS A 39 12.06 2.06 13.60
C LYS A 39 13.30 2.37 12.75
N SER A 40 13.11 2.95 11.57
CA SER A 40 14.22 3.38 10.71
C SER A 40 15.08 4.45 11.40
N ARG A 41 14.47 5.43 12.07
CA ARG A 41 15.18 6.46 12.86
C ARG A 41 15.95 5.85 14.02
N MET A 42 15.38 4.88 14.72
CA MET A 42 16.05 4.14 15.81
C MET A 42 17.29 3.40 15.30
N GLN A 43 17.18 2.73 14.15
CA GLN A 43 18.31 2.03 13.52
C GLN A 43 19.42 3.00 13.10
N VAL A 44 19.09 4.17 12.56
CA VAL A 44 20.07 5.18 12.14
C VAL A 44 20.74 5.87 13.34
N GLN A 45 19.98 6.17 14.40
CA GLN A 45 20.52 6.81 15.61
C GLN A 45 21.16 5.81 16.59
N GLY A 46 21.02 4.50 16.38
CA GLY A 46 21.52 3.48 17.30
C GLY A 46 20.84 3.48 18.68
N ASN A 47 19.60 3.99 18.77
CA ASN A 47 18.89 4.15 20.03
C ASN A 47 17.82 3.07 20.20
N ASN A 48 17.82 2.35 21.32
CA ASN A 48 16.87 1.25 21.59
C ASN A 48 15.51 1.71 22.16
N SER A 49 15.31 3.01 22.41
CA SER A 49 14.08 3.52 23.02
C SER A 49 13.09 4.11 22.00
N PHE A 50 12.06 3.33 21.66
CA PHE A 50 10.99 3.75 20.72
C PHE A 50 10.28 5.04 21.15
N VAL A 51 9.90 5.15 22.42
CA VAL A 51 9.18 6.32 22.95
C VAL A 51 10.04 7.59 22.89
N LYS A 52 11.35 7.47 23.10
CA LYS A 52 12.29 8.60 23.07
C LYS A 52 12.46 9.12 21.65
N THR A 53 12.69 8.21 20.69
CA THR A 53 12.79 8.56 19.26
C THR A 53 11.49 9.11 18.70
N LEU A 54 10.33 8.57 19.11
CA LEU A 54 9.02 9.13 18.77
C LEU A 54 8.88 10.58 19.27
N LYS A 55 9.16 10.81 20.56
CA LYS A 55 9.03 12.14 21.19
C LYS A 55 9.98 13.15 20.57
N ASP A 56 11.23 12.78 20.31
CA ASP A 56 12.20 13.63 19.63
C ASP A 56 11.79 13.92 18.18
N THR A 57 11.28 12.93 17.46
CA THR A 57 10.80 13.11 16.08
C THR A 57 9.61 14.07 16.03
N LEU A 58 8.63 13.91 16.93
CA LEU A 58 7.50 14.83 17.05
C LEU A 58 7.94 16.24 17.46
N ARG A 59 8.93 16.38 18.35
CA ARG A 59 9.42 17.68 18.80
C ARG A 59 10.23 18.42 17.73
N HIS A 60 11.02 17.71 16.93
CA HIS A 60 11.88 18.31 15.92
C HIS A 60 11.22 18.50 14.55
N TYR A 61 10.39 17.55 14.12
CA TYR A 61 9.81 17.53 12.77
C TYR A 61 8.27 17.61 12.77
N GLY A 62 7.64 17.60 13.94
CA GLY A 62 6.19 17.57 14.06
C GLY A 62 5.55 16.28 13.54
N PRO A 63 4.20 16.23 13.49
CA PRO A 63 3.47 15.10 12.91
C PRO A 63 3.73 14.92 11.40
N SER A 64 4.12 15.99 10.69
CA SER A 64 4.51 15.91 9.28
C SER A 64 5.78 15.07 9.07
N GLY A 65 6.68 15.03 10.06
CA GLY A 65 7.86 14.18 10.05
C GLY A 65 7.57 12.67 9.98
N LEU A 66 6.41 12.24 10.51
CA LEU A 66 5.98 10.83 10.50
C LEU A 66 5.40 10.39 9.15
N TYR A 67 4.89 11.32 8.35
CA TYR A 67 4.34 11.06 7.01
C TYR A 67 5.32 11.42 5.88
N LYS A 68 6.53 11.86 6.22
CA LYS A 68 7.59 12.22 5.27
C LYS A 68 8.11 10.96 4.56
N GLY A 69 7.46 10.59 3.47
CA GLY A 69 7.70 9.34 2.71
C GLY A 69 6.42 8.56 2.36
N LEU A 70 5.25 9.02 2.78
CA LEU A 70 3.98 8.39 2.40
C LEU A 70 3.74 8.48 0.87
N LEU A 71 4.10 9.62 0.26
CA LEU A 71 4.02 9.82 -1.19
C LEU A 71 4.74 8.73 -2.00
N PRO A 72 6.03 8.44 -1.79
CA PRO A 72 6.70 7.37 -2.53
C PRO A 72 6.08 5.98 -2.27
N THR A 73 5.56 5.71 -1.08
CA THR A 73 4.81 4.47 -0.78
C THR A 73 3.53 4.35 -1.60
N ILE A 74 2.77 5.44 -1.71
CA ILE A 74 1.55 5.48 -2.52
C ILE A 74 1.88 5.29 -4.00
N ILE A 75 2.89 5.99 -4.51
CA ILE A 75 3.36 5.85 -5.90
C ILE A 75 3.81 4.41 -6.18
N ARG A 76 4.54 3.80 -5.24
CA ARG A 76 4.94 2.39 -5.33
C ARG A 76 3.74 1.46 -5.43
N SER A 77 2.74 1.63 -4.56
CA SER A 77 1.52 0.81 -4.56
C SER A 77 0.70 0.99 -5.84
N PHE A 78 0.58 2.22 -6.33
CA PHE A 78 -0.11 2.48 -7.60
C PHE A 78 0.61 1.85 -8.79
N SER A 79 1.94 1.98 -8.86
CA SER A 79 2.75 1.40 -9.93
C SER A 79 2.69 -0.12 -9.94
N ALA A 80 2.75 -0.76 -8.76
CA ALA A 80 2.56 -2.21 -8.62
C ALA A 80 1.19 -2.66 -9.15
N SER A 81 0.15 -1.88 -8.90
CA SER A 81 -1.21 -2.16 -9.37
C SER A 81 -1.30 -2.00 -10.89
N GLY A 82 -0.67 -0.96 -11.46
CA GLY A 82 -0.56 -0.75 -12.90
C GLY A 82 0.15 -1.91 -13.61
N CYS A 83 1.29 -2.37 -13.08
CA CYS A 83 1.98 -3.54 -13.61
C CYS A 83 1.10 -4.80 -13.57
N LEU A 84 0.39 -5.03 -12.48
CA LEU A 84 -0.50 -6.17 -12.32
C LEU A 84 -1.61 -6.17 -13.39
N PHE A 85 -2.18 -5.01 -13.70
CA PHE A 85 -3.15 -4.86 -14.79
C PHE A 85 -2.57 -5.13 -16.16
N ILE A 86 -1.40 -4.55 -16.46
CA ILE A 86 -0.72 -4.75 -17.73
C ILE A 86 -0.45 -6.25 -17.92
N THR A 87 0.18 -6.90 -16.94
CA THR A 87 0.46 -8.33 -16.99
C THR A 87 -0.83 -9.14 -17.17
N TYR A 88 -1.90 -8.80 -16.44
CA TYR A 88 -3.18 -9.48 -16.57
C TYR A 88 -3.76 -9.37 -18.00
N GLU A 89 -3.78 -8.19 -18.60
CA GLU A 89 -4.27 -8.01 -19.97
C GLU A 89 -3.42 -8.77 -21.00
N TYR A 90 -2.10 -8.72 -20.87
CA TYR A 90 -1.19 -9.46 -21.76
C TYR A 90 -1.40 -10.97 -21.64
N THR A 91 -1.49 -11.50 -20.42
CA THR A 91 -1.74 -12.93 -20.20
C THR A 91 -3.09 -13.36 -20.74
N LYS A 92 -4.15 -12.57 -20.54
CA LYS A 92 -5.49 -12.89 -21.04
C LYS A 92 -5.56 -12.89 -22.57
N LYS A 93 -4.94 -11.90 -23.22
CA LYS A 93 -4.82 -11.84 -24.69
C LYS A 93 -4.02 -13.02 -25.23
N PHE A 94 -2.92 -13.39 -24.59
CA PHE A 94 -2.10 -14.53 -25.00
C PHE A 94 -2.87 -15.85 -24.90
N LEU A 95 -3.59 -16.06 -23.79
CA LEU A 95 -4.37 -17.29 -23.59
C LEU A 95 -5.52 -17.41 -24.60
N ASN A 96 -6.20 -16.30 -24.91
CA ASN A 96 -7.26 -16.25 -25.93
C ASN A 96 -6.73 -16.32 -27.38
N PHE A 97 -5.45 -16.05 -27.59
CA PHE A 97 -4.79 -16.22 -28.89
C PHE A 97 -4.32 -17.68 -29.10
N VAL A 98 -3.96 -18.37 -28.03
CA VAL A 98 -3.48 -19.77 -28.05
C VAL A 98 -4.62 -20.78 -28.13
N TRP A 99 -5.83 -20.43 -27.67
CA TRP A 99 -7.00 -21.30 -27.63
C TRP A 99 -8.19 -20.63 -28.32
#